data_AF-A0A3S5J862-F1
#
_entry.id   AF-A0A3S5J862-F1
#
_cell.length_a   1.000
_cell.length_b   1.000
_cell.length_c   1.000
_cell.angle_alpha   90.00
_cell.angle_beta   90.00
_cell.angle_gamma   90.00
#
_symmetry.space_group_name_H-M   'P 1'
#
loop_
_entity.id
_entity.type
_entity.pdbx_description
1 polymer ?
#
loop_
_entity_poly.entity_id
_entity_poly.type
_entity_poly.pdbx_seq_one_letter_code
_entity_poly.pdbx_strand_id
1 'polypeptide(L)'
;MLDGIMLLWFILTGMSVLFVAIDVWRTPEATALRWGFIILTIFAGPLAAFFYVLGCREPLPGTHEQYVAPTWKQVLGSTMHCASGDGLGIIIGAAIASILTLSFALDFALEYVLGFSFGWLFFQAFAMRDMAGGDYLKSLRMTFVPEFLSMNILMAGM
;
A
#
# COMPACT_ATOMS: atom_id res chain seq x y z
N MET A 1 -29.75 -4.22 8.61
CA MET A 1 -29.27 -2.97 7.98
C MET A 1 -27.75 -3.01 7.78
N LEU A 2 -26.98 -3.37 8.82
CA LEU A 2 -25.54 -3.59 8.72
C LEU A 2 -25.15 -4.63 7.65
N ASP A 3 -25.87 -5.74 7.56
CA ASP A 3 -25.58 -6.78 6.54
C ASP A 3 -25.69 -6.25 5.10
N GLY A 4 -26.68 -5.39 4.84
CA GLY A 4 -26.85 -4.76 3.52
C GLY A 4 -25.73 -3.77 3.20
N ILE A 5 -25.26 -3.00 4.19
CA ILE A 5 -24.14 -2.06 4.04
C ILE A 5 -22.84 -2.82 3.79
N MET A 6 -22.58 -3.89 4.56
CA MET A 6 -21.41 -4.74 4.38
C MET A 6 -21.41 -5.44 3.03
N LEU A 7 -22.55 -6.00 2.61
CA LEU A 7 -22.70 -6.61 1.29
C LEU A 7 -22.43 -5.61 0.17
N LEU A 8 -23.00 -4.40 0.27
CA LEU A 8 -22.74 -3.32 -0.69
C LEU A 8 -21.25 -2.96 -0.73
N TRP A 9 -20.61 -2.80 0.45
CA TRP A 9 -19.19 -2.50 0.55
C TRP A 9 -18.32 -3.57 -0.13
N PHE A 10 -18.62 -4.86 0.08
CA PHE A 10 -17.89 -5.96 -0.56
C PHE A 10 -18.09 -6.00 -2.08
N ILE A 11 -19.31 -5.75 -2.56
CA ILE A 11 -19.59 -5.66 -4.00
C ILE A 11 -18.80 -4.51 -4.63
N LEU A 12 -18.83 -3.33 -4.01
CA LEU A 12 -18.08 -2.17 -4.47
C LEU A 12 -16.56 -2.41 -4.42
N THR A 13 -16.07 -3.07 -3.38
CA THR A 13 -14.66 -3.47 -3.24
C THR A 13 -14.26 -4.43 -4.35
N GLY A 14 -15.05 -5.47 -4.61
CA GLY A 14 -14.79 -6.44 -5.69
C GLY A 14 -14.73 -5.77 -7.07
N MET A 15 -15.67 -4.86 -7.37
CA MET A 15 -15.64 -4.07 -8.60
C MET A 15 -14.43 -3.13 -8.67
N SER A 16 -14.06 -2.51 -7.54
CA SER A 16 -12.91 -1.61 -7.45
C SER A 16 -11.60 -2.34 -7.70
N VAL A 17 -11.42 -3.51 -7.07
CA VAL A 17 -10.24 -4.38 -7.29
C VAL A 17 -10.17 -4.80 -8.74
N LEU A 18 -11.27 -5.25 -9.34
CA LEU A 18 -11.30 -5.64 -10.75
C LEU A 18 -10.92 -4.47 -11.67
N PHE A 19 -11.47 -3.28 -11.43
CA PHE A 19 -11.16 -2.09 -12.18
C PHE A 19 -9.66 -1.73 -12.10
N VAL A 20 -9.12 -1.59 -10.88
CA VAL A 20 -7.72 -1.21 -10.66
C VAL A 20 -6.78 -2.28 -11.22
N ALA A 21 -7.06 -3.57 -10.97
CA ALA A 21 -6.23 -4.68 -11.43
C ALA A 21 -6.15 -4.80 -12.96
N ILE A 22 -7.12 -4.27 -13.71
CA ILE A 22 -7.09 -4.23 -15.18
C ILE A 22 -6.46 -2.93 -15.68
N ASP A 23 -6.88 -1.78 -15.12
CA ASP A 23 -6.52 -0.46 -15.62
C ASP A 23 -5.05 -0.11 -15.30
N VAL A 24 -4.51 -0.53 -14.14
CA VAL A 24 -3.15 -0.18 -13.69
C VAL A 24 -2.04 -0.67 -14.61
N TRP A 25 -2.28 -1.74 -15.39
CA TRP A 25 -1.31 -2.26 -16.35
C TRP A 25 -1.25 -1.46 -17.64
N ARG A 26 -2.23 -0.57 -17.87
CA ARG A 26 -2.23 0.37 -19.00
C ARG A 26 -1.53 1.68 -18.63
N THR A 27 -1.48 2.01 -17.34
CA THR A 27 -0.80 3.19 -16.80
C THR A 27 0.73 2.97 -16.79
N PRO A 28 1.54 3.90 -17.33
CA PRO A 28 3.01 3.78 -17.40
C PRO A 28 3.67 4.11 -16.05
N GLU A 29 3.38 3.28 -15.05
CA GLU A 29 3.87 3.42 -13.68
C GLU A 29 4.83 2.28 -13.30
N ALA A 30 5.68 2.48 -12.30
CA ALA A 30 6.57 1.43 -11.78
C ALA A 30 5.80 0.22 -11.25
N THR A 31 6.25 -0.99 -11.56
CA THR A 31 5.59 -2.26 -11.19
C THR A 31 5.25 -2.35 -9.71
N ALA A 32 6.11 -1.84 -8.84
CA ALA A 32 5.91 -1.85 -7.40
C ALA A 32 4.72 -0.99 -6.96
N LEU A 33 4.51 0.17 -7.59
CA LEU A 33 3.35 1.02 -7.30
C LEU A 33 2.06 0.43 -7.89
N ARG A 34 2.14 -0.30 -9.02
CA ARG A 34 0.99 -1.05 -9.55
C ARG A 34 0.46 -2.07 -8.54
N TRP A 35 1.37 -2.85 -7.97
CA TRP A 35 1.03 -3.80 -6.91
C TRP A 35 0.52 -3.10 -5.66
N GLY A 36 1.12 -1.96 -5.28
CA GLY A 36 0.63 -1.14 -4.18
C GLY A 36 -0.84 -0.78 -4.34
N PHE A 37 -1.23 -0.19 -5.48
CA PHE A 37 -2.65 0.17 -5.70
C PHE A 37 -3.59 -1.03 -5.69
N ILE A 38 -3.19 -2.19 -6.26
CA ILE A 38 -4.02 -3.41 -6.22
C ILE A 38 -4.22 -3.86 -4.77
N ILE A 39 -3.14 -3.98 -4.00
CA ILE A 39 -3.16 -4.44 -2.61
C ILE A 39 -3.97 -3.50 -1.74
N LEU A 40 -3.74 -2.19 -1.84
CA LEU A 40 -4.51 -1.23 -1.07
C LEU A 40 -5.99 -1.23 -1.44
N THR A 41 -6.34 -1.49 -2.70
CA THR A 41 -7.74 -1.61 -3.12
C THR A 41 -8.43 -2.83 -2.53
N ILE A 42 -7.69 -3.90 -2.24
CA ILE A 42 -8.24 -5.04 -1.49
C ILE A 42 -8.62 -4.62 -0.07
N PHE A 43 -7.85 -3.72 0.56
CA PHE A 43 -8.07 -3.29 1.94
C PHE A 43 -9.10 -2.15 2.08
N ALA A 44 -8.97 -1.12 1.24
CA ALA A 44 -9.75 0.12 1.35
C ALA A 44 -10.84 0.26 0.26
N GLY A 45 -10.93 -0.70 -0.66
CA GLY A 45 -12.01 -0.80 -1.65
C GLY A 45 -12.14 0.45 -2.52
N PRO A 46 -13.36 1.02 -2.65
CA PRO A 46 -13.63 2.18 -3.51
C PRO A 46 -12.80 3.41 -3.19
N LEU A 47 -12.37 3.59 -1.93
CA LEU A 47 -11.56 4.74 -1.53
C LEU A 47 -10.17 4.69 -2.16
N ALA A 48 -9.54 3.51 -2.15
CA ALA A 48 -8.25 3.32 -2.82
C ALA A 48 -8.39 3.44 -4.35
N ALA A 49 -9.46 2.91 -4.95
CA ALA A 49 -9.72 3.08 -6.38
C ALA A 49 -9.91 4.56 -6.77
N PHE A 50 -10.58 5.34 -5.93
CA PHE A 50 -10.71 6.79 -6.12
C PHE A 50 -9.33 7.48 -6.11
N PHE A 51 -8.48 7.18 -5.13
CA PHE A 51 -7.14 7.76 -5.05
C PHE A 51 -6.21 7.27 -6.18
N TYR A 52 -6.37 6.04 -6.65
CA TYR A 52 -5.70 5.54 -7.85
C TYR A 52 -6.03 6.42 -9.07
N VAL A 53 -7.32 6.68 -9.32
CA VAL A 53 -7.75 7.52 -10.44
C VAL A 53 -7.26 8.97 -10.29
N LEU A 54 -7.36 9.52 -9.09
CA LEU A 54 -6.98 10.91 -8.80
C LEU A 54 -5.46 11.14 -8.82
N GLY A 55 -4.71 10.16 -8.34
CA GLY A 55 -3.27 10.30 -8.07
C GLY A 55 -2.37 9.73 -9.15
N CYS A 56 -2.77 8.62 -9.78
CA CYS A 56 -1.86 7.79 -10.57
C CYS A 56 -2.36 7.51 -12.00
N ARG A 57 -3.67 7.41 -12.23
CA ARG A 57 -4.20 7.07 -13.55
C ARG A 57 -3.92 8.18 -14.55
N GLU A 58 -3.25 7.85 -15.67
CA GLU A 58 -2.94 8.83 -16.69
C GLU A 58 -4.22 9.40 -17.35
N PRO A 59 -4.36 10.73 -17.48
CA PRO A 59 -5.54 11.34 -18.10
C PRO A 59 -5.50 11.24 -19.62
N LEU A 60 -4.31 11.36 -20.22
CA LEU A 60 -4.05 11.27 -21.65
C LEU A 60 -2.76 10.45 -21.88
N PRO A 61 -2.67 9.65 -22.95
CA PRO A 61 -1.49 8.84 -23.23
C PRO A 61 -0.21 9.68 -23.26
N GLY A 62 0.79 9.27 -22.49
CA GLY A 62 2.10 9.94 -22.44
C GLY A 62 2.16 11.21 -21.58
N THR A 63 1.09 11.53 -20.84
CA THR A 63 1.07 12.68 -19.90
C THR A 63 1.31 12.30 -18.45
N HIS A 64 1.56 11.01 -18.17
CA HIS A 64 1.67 10.46 -16.81
C HIS A 64 2.69 11.19 -15.93
N GLU A 65 3.93 11.35 -16.39
CA GLU A 65 4.99 12.01 -15.62
C GLU A 65 4.63 13.45 -15.22
N GLN A 66 4.02 14.20 -16.14
CA GLN A 66 3.56 15.57 -15.88
C GLN A 66 2.36 15.57 -14.93
N TYR A 67 1.48 14.59 -15.06
CA TYR A 67 0.29 14.46 -14.23
C TYR A 67 0.64 14.15 -12.77
N VAL A 68 1.64 13.32 -12.51
CA VAL A 68 2.08 12.92 -11.16
C VAL A 68 3.15 13.85 -10.57
N ALA A 69 3.64 14.83 -11.33
CA ALA A 69 4.64 15.80 -10.89
C ALA A 69 4.27 16.62 -9.63
N PRO A 70 3.00 17.01 -9.37
CA PRO A 70 2.66 17.74 -8.15
C PRO A 70 3.00 16.96 -6.88
N THR A 71 3.65 17.61 -5.91
CA THR A 71 4.15 16.97 -4.68
C THR A 71 3.07 16.22 -3.90
N TRP A 72 1.83 16.72 -3.85
CA TRP A 72 0.76 16.02 -3.14
C TRP A 72 0.41 14.67 -3.77
N LYS A 73 0.59 14.49 -5.08
CA LYS A 73 0.40 13.21 -5.77
C LYS A 73 1.58 12.28 -5.55
N GLN A 74 2.80 12.81 -5.50
CA GLN A 74 3.99 12.03 -5.13
C GLN A 74 3.88 11.53 -3.69
N VAL A 75 3.44 12.40 -2.77
CA VAL A 75 3.14 12.03 -1.38
C VAL A 75 2.07 10.95 -1.36
N LEU A 76 0.94 11.14 -2.06
CA LEU A 76 -0.11 10.13 -2.16
C LEU A 76 0.43 8.78 -2.66
N GLY A 77 1.21 8.77 -3.75
CA GLY A 77 1.85 7.57 -4.29
C GLY A 77 2.78 6.90 -3.28
N SER A 78 3.62 7.68 -2.59
CA SER A 78 4.52 7.16 -1.55
C SER A 78 3.76 6.57 -0.36
N THR A 79 2.67 7.22 0.07
CA THR A 79 1.81 6.75 1.16
C THR A 79 1.07 5.47 0.77
N MET A 80 0.55 5.39 -0.45
CA MET A 80 -0.13 4.19 -0.94
C MET A 80 0.86 3.01 -0.98
N HIS A 81 2.11 3.27 -1.34
CA HIS A 81 3.14 2.25 -1.41
C HIS A 81 3.50 1.65 -0.05
N CYS A 82 3.72 2.48 0.97
CA CYS A 82 4.04 2.01 2.32
C CYS A 82 2.82 1.36 2.99
N ALA A 83 1.64 1.99 2.93
CA ALA A 83 0.42 1.44 3.52
C ALA A 83 0.04 0.06 2.95
N SER A 84 0.36 -0.20 1.68
CA SER A 84 0.15 -1.52 1.07
C SER A 84 1.05 -2.59 1.66
N GLY A 85 2.33 -2.26 1.88
CA GLY A 85 3.31 -3.17 2.46
C GLY A 85 3.05 -3.41 3.95
N ASP A 86 2.82 -2.33 4.71
CA ASP A 86 2.43 -2.36 6.11
C ASP A 86 1.17 -3.22 6.31
N GLY A 87 0.11 -2.94 5.56
CA GLY A 87 -1.16 -3.67 5.65
C GLY A 87 -1.03 -5.15 5.30
N LEU A 88 -0.21 -5.49 4.30
CA LEU A 88 0.04 -6.89 3.96
C LEU A 88 0.77 -7.62 5.10
N GLY A 89 1.79 -6.99 5.69
CA GLY A 89 2.52 -7.56 6.82
C GLY A 89 1.65 -7.72 8.08
N ILE A 90 0.79 -6.74 8.37
CA ILE A 90 -0.17 -6.80 9.49
C ILE A 90 -1.14 -7.96 9.31
N ILE A 91 -1.75 -8.13 8.14
CA ILE A 91 -2.68 -9.23 7.88
C ILE A 91 -2.01 -10.60 8.01
N ILE A 92 -0.76 -10.71 7.52
CA ILE A 92 0.03 -11.94 7.71
C ILE A 92 0.30 -12.18 9.20
N GLY A 93 0.63 -11.13 9.96
CA GLY A 93 0.83 -11.19 11.41
C GLY A 93 -0.42 -11.63 12.14
N ALA A 94 -1.56 -11.00 11.88
CA ALA A 94 -2.86 -11.35 12.43
C ALA A 94 -3.23 -12.81 12.14
N ALA A 95 -3.00 -13.27 10.90
CA ALA A 95 -3.25 -14.66 10.52
C ALA A 95 -2.39 -15.64 11.33
N ILE A 96 -1.09 -15.37 11.47
CA ILE A 96 -0.18 -16.20 12.27
C ILE A 96 -0.56 -16.17 13.74
N ALA A 97 -0.82 -14.98 14.31
CA ALA A 97 -1.19 -14.80 15.70
C ALA A 97 -2.51 -15.51 16.04
N SER A 98 -3.48 -15.50 15.12
CA SER A 98 -4.76 -16.19 15.28
C SER A 98 -4.61 -17.71 15.32
N ILE A 99 -3.72 -18.28 14.49
CA ILE A 99 -3.40 -19.72 14.48
C ILE A 99 -2.68 -20.11 15.77
N LEU A 100 -1.79 -19.26 16.27
CA LEU A 100 -1.01 -19.49 17.49
C LEU A 100 -1.76 -19.10 18.77
N THR A 101 -2.95 -18.50 18.66
CA THR A 101 -3.76 -17.99 19.77
C THR A 101 -2.96 -17.09 20.73
N LEU A 102 -2.19 -16.16 20.16
CA LEU A 102 -1.34 -15.27 20.95
C LEU A 102 -2.16 -14.31 21.83
N SER A 103 -1.58 -13.88 22.95
CA SER A 103 -2.14 -12.79 23.74
C SER A 103 -2.09 -11.47 22.96
N PHE A 104 -3.02 -10.56 23.20
CA PHE A 104 -3.11 -9.25 22.53
C PHE A 104 -1.76 -8.52 22.36
N ALA A 105 -0.92 -8.47 23.41
CA ALA A 105 0.36 -7.76 23.33
C ALA A 105 1.35 -8.41 22.33
N LEU A 106 1.33 -9.74 22.21
CA LEU A 106 2.17 -10.49 21.28
C LEU A 106 1.61 -10.45 19.86
N ASP A 107 0.28 -10.46 19.73
CA ASP A 107 -0.43 -10.28 18.47
C ASP A 107 -0.07 -8.92 17.85
N PHE A 108 -0.33 -7.84 18.60
CA PHE A 108 0.00 -6.47 18.19
C PHE A 108 1.50 -6.29 17.88
N ALA A 109 2.39 -6.86 18.70
CA ALA A 109 3.83 -6.80 18.43
C ALA A 109 4.21 -7.55 17.13
N LEU A 110 3.57 -8.69 16.85
CA LEU A 110 3.81 -9.47 15.65
C LEU A 110 3.31 -8.75 14.40
N GLU A 111 2.09 -8.20 14.46
CA GLU A 111 1.54 -7.34 13.42
C GLU A 111 2.45 -6.13 13.16
N TYR A 112 2.98 -5.50 14.22
CA TYR A 112 3.90 -4.37 14.09
C TYR A 112 5.18 -4.76 13.37
N VAL A 113 5.84 -5.83 13.84
CA VAL A 113 7.12 -6.26 13.30
C VAL A 113 6.96 -6.70 11.84
N LEU A 114 5.91 -7.45 11.52
CA LEU A 114 5.68 -7.92 10.17
C LEU A 114 5.23 -6.81 9.24
N GLY A 115 4.32 -5.92 9.66
CA GLY A 115 3.93 -4.74 8.91
C GLY A 115 5.14 -3.91 8.50
N PHE A 116 5.89 -3.46 9.50
CA PHE A 116 7.11 -2.67 9.29
C PHE A 116 8.13 -3.40 8.41
N SER A 117 8.34 -4.71 8.62
CA SER A 117 9.34 -5.46 7.83
C SER A 117 8.93 -5.60 6.37
N PHE A 118 7.65 -5.85 6.09
CA PHE A 118 7.15 -5.99 4.72
C PHE A 118 7.18 -4.66 3.99
N GLY A 119 6.67 -3.61 4.62
CA GLY A 119 6.68 -2.28 4.03
C GLY A 119 8.11 -1.73 3.86
N TRP A 120 9.00 -1.91 4.84
CA TRP A 120 10.39 -1.45 4.74
C TRP A 120 11.20 -2.19 3.68
N LEU A 121 11.24 -3.53 3.74
CA LEU A 121 12.17 -4.33 2.95
C LEU A 121 11.71 -4.48 1.49
N PHE A 122 10.42 -4.77 1.28
CA PHE A 122 9.92 -5.17 -0.04
C PHE A 122 9.21 -4.05 -0.78
N PHE A 123 8.41 -3.26 -0.08
CA PHE A 123 7.72 -2.15 -0.73
C PHE A 123 8.72 -1.00 -0.84
N GLN A 124 9.14 -0.34 0.25
CA GLN A 124 10.01 0.82 0.13
C GLN A 124 11.41 0.53 -0.40
N ALA A 125 12.24 -0.25 0.33
CA ALA A 125 13.66 -0.35 0.02
C ALA A 125 13.93 -1.03 -1.32
N PHE A 126 13.18 -2.07 -1.66
CA PHE A 126 13.33 -2.76 -2.93
C PHE A 126 12.79 -1.93 -4.10
N ALA A 127 11.61 -1.29 -3.97
CA ALA A 127 11.07 -0.49 -5.07
C ALA A 127 11.88 0.78 -5.36
N MET A 128 12.49 1.38 -4.33
CA MET A 128 13.30 2.60 -4.49
C MET A 128 14.80 2.31 -4.72
N ARG A 129 15.18 1.05 -4.92
CA ARG A 129 16.57 0.66 -5.15
C ARG A 129 17.20 1.38 -6.34
N ASP A 130 16.45 1.54 -7.43
CA ASP A 130 16.96 2.21 -8.64
C ASP A 130 17.17 3.71 -8.40
N MET A 131 16.29 4.34 -7.62
CA MET A 131 16.46 5.72 -7.17
C MET A 131 17.68 5.90 -6.24
N ALA A 132 18.07 4.85 -5.51
CA ALA A 132 19.28 4.83 -4.69
C ALA A 132 20.58 4.65 -5.50
N GLY A 133 20.50 4.44 -6.81
CA GLY A 133 21.63 4.13 -7.68
C GLY A 133 22.00 2.64 -7.69
N GLY A 134 21.03 1.76 -7.41
CA GLY A 134 21.22 0.30 -7.42
C GLY A 134 21.73 -0.30 -6.11
N ASP A 135 22.10 0.53 -5.12
CA ASP A 135 22.55 0.10 -3.80
C ASP A 135 21.36 -0.10 -2.85
N TYR A 136 21.07 -1.37 -2.55
CA TYR A 136 19.97 -1.74 -1.66
C TYR A 136 20.22 -1.33 -0.20
N LEU A 137 21.48 -1.33 0.27
CA LEU A 137 21.79 -0.92 1.64
C LEU A 137 21.59 0.58 1.83
N LYS A 138 21.95 1.36 0.81
CA LYS A 138 21.62 2.78 0.78
C LYS A 138 20.11 3.01 0.74
N SER A 139 19.38 2.24 -0.07
CA SER A 139 17.91 2.29 -0.11
C SER A 139 17.30 2.05 1.27
N LEU A 140 17.68 0.95 1.94
CA LEU A 140 17.23 0.63 3.31
C LEU A 140 17.43 1.79 4.30
N ARG A 141 18.59 2.45 4.25
CA ARG A 141 18.88 3.58 5.15
C ARG A 141 18.02 4.80 4.87
N MET A 142 17.74 5.09 3.59
CA MET A 142 16.91 6.22 3.18
C MET A 142 15.43 6.00 3.51
N THR A 143 14.97 4.75 3.45
CA THR A 143 13.54 4.39 3.63
C THR A 143 13.15 4.11 5.07
N PHE A 144 14.11 3.86 5.96
CA PHE A 144 13.81 3.51 7.34
C PHE A 144 12.95 4.55 8.07
N VAL A 145 13.32 5.84 7.99
CA VAL A 145 12.59 6.91 8.70
C VAL A 145 11.20 7.15 8.11
N PRO A 146 11.03 7.27 6.78
CA PRO A 146 9.70 7.34 6.17
C PRO A 146 8.80 6.16 6.55
N GLU A 147 9.33 4.95 6.51
CA GLU A 147 8.58 3.76 6.88
C GLU A 147 8.22 3.72 8.36
N PHE A 148 9.17 4.08 9.23
CA PHE A 148 8.92 4.12 10.67
C PHE A 148 7.80 5.11 10.99
N LEU A 149 7.79 6.27 10.33
CA LEU A 149 6.70 7.23 10.47
C LEU A 149 5.37 6.66 9.93
N SER A 150 5.37 6.04 8.74
CA SER A 150 4.18 5.40 8.15
C SER A 150 3.55 4.41 9.12
N MET A 151 4.35 3.46 9.59
CA MET A 151 3.87 2.36 10.42
C MET A 151 3.31 2.85 11.75
N ASN A 152 3.95 3.85 12.38
CA ASN A 152 3.42 4.43 13.61
C ASN A 152 2.08 5.14 13.40
N ILE A 153 1.91 5.86 12.29
CA ILE A 153 0.64 6.52 11.96
C ILE A 153 -0.44 5.48 11.68
N LEU A 154 -0.11 4.43 10.93
CA LEU A 154 -1.05 3.36 10.60
C LEU A 154 -1.49 2.61 11.85
N MET A 155 -0.55 2.25 12.72
CA MET A 155 -0.84 1.58 13.99
C MET A 155 -1.59 2.46 14.99
N ALA A 156 -1.43 3.78 14.95
CA ALA A 156 -2.24 4.69 15.75
C ALA A 156 -3.70 4.76 15.28
N GLY A 157 -3.98 4.35 14.03
CA GLY A 157 -5.33 4.29 13.46
C GLY A 157 -6.05 2.96 13.71
N MET A 158 -5.35 1.92 14.16
CA MET A 158 -5.89 0.60 14.52
C MET A 158 -6.33 0.57 15.99
#